data_AF-A0A392TJ55-F1
#
_entry.id   AF-A0A392TJ55-F1
#
_cell.length_a   1.000
_cell.length_b   1.000
_cell.length_c   1.000
_cell.angle_alpha   90.00
_cell.angle_beta   90.00
_cell.angle_gamma   90.00
#
_symmetry.space_group_name_H-M   'P 1'
#
loop_
_entity.id
_entity.type
_entity.pdbx_description
1 polymer ?
#
loop_
_entity_poly.entity_id
_entity_poly.type
_entity_poly.pdbx_seq_one_letter_code
_entity_poly.pdbx_strand_id
1 'polypeptide(L)'
;GEAKGKWTEELHSILWSYRTSPHSTTGETPFRLTYRTEAVIPVEIGASSFRAGIPVGDEMNNEMLREELDLLEELRDGAALREASLKQ
;
A
#
# COMPACT_ATOMS: atom_id res chain seq x y z
N GLY A 1 -15.68 22.10 -23.23
CA GLY A 1 -15.49 22.19 -21.76
C GLY A 1 -14.15 21.58 -21.42
N GLU A 2 -13.18 22.40 -21.02
CA GLU A 2 -11.77 22.04 -20.77
C GLU A 2 -11.59 20.95 -19.69
N ALA A 3 -12.62 20.63 -18.91
CA ALA A 3 -12.56 19.64 -17.83
C ALA A 3 -12.42 18.17 -18.29
N LYS A 4 -12.81 17.82 -19.53
CA LYS A 4 -12.73 16.42 -20.01
C LYS A 4 -11.34 15.97 -20.49
N GLY A 5 -10.40 16.88 -20.68
CA GLY A 5 -9.08 16.58 -21.27
C GLY A 5 -7.97 16.21 -20.27
N LYS A 6 -8.11 16.57 -19.00
CA LYS A 6 -7.04 16.40 -17.98
C LYS A 6 -7.02 15.04 -17.30
N TRP A 7 -8.04 14.20 -17.50
CA TRP A 7 -8.12 12.89 -16.87
C TRP A 7 -6.93 11.99 -17.24
N THR A 8 -6.49 12.03 -18.49
CA THR A 8 -5.33 11.24 -18.95
C THR A 8 -4.02 11.67 -18.30
N GLU A 9 -3.90 12.94 -17.92
CA GLU A 9 -2.72 13.47 -17.23
C GLU A 9 -2.69 13.04 -15.76
N GLU A 10 -3.85 12.99 -15.10
CA GLU A 10 -3.98 12.64 -13.67
C GLU A 10 -4.10 11.13 -13.40
N LEU A 11 -4.48 10.33 -14.41
CA LEU A 11 -4.82 8.92 -14.26
C LEU A 11 -3.74 8.12 -13.51
N HIS A 12 -2.47 8.37 -13.80
CA HIS A 12 -1.37 7.65 -13.14
C HIS A 12 -1.27 7.98 -11.65
N SER A 13 -1.37 9.27 -11.30
CA SER A 13 -1.33 9.75 -9.90
C SER A 13 -2.50 9.19 -9.10
N ILE A 14 -3.70 9.20 -9.68
CA ILE A 14 -4.92 8.67 -9.05
C ILE A 14 -4.80 7.16 -8.81
N LEU A 15 -4.35 6.42 -9.83
CA LEU A 15 -4.18 4.97 -9.71
C LEU A 15 -3.11 4.60 -8.68
N TRP A 16 -2.03 5.38 -8.61
CA TRP A 16 -0.99 5.21 -7.59
C TRP A 16 -1.56 5.44 -6.19
N SER A 17 -2.21 6.58 -5.96
CA SER A 17 -2.84 6.91 -4.67
C SER A 17 -3.85 5.85 -4.24
N TYR A 18 -4.69 5.36 -5.17
CA TYR A 18 -5.64 4.29 -4.87
C TYR A 18 -4.95 2.99 -4.42
N ARG A 19 -3.80 2.65 -5.03
CA ARG A 19 -3.07 1.41 -4.71
C ARG A 19 -2.32 1.49 -3.38
N THR A 20 -1.85 2.67 -2.99
CA THR A 20 -0.96 2.87 -1.83
C THR A 20 -1.64 3.53 -0.63
N SER A 21 -2.95 3.79 -0.71
CA SER A 21 -3.74 4.29 0.41
C SER A 21 -4.62 3.17 0.97
N PRO A 22 -4.79 3.08 2.31
CA PRO A 22 -5.70 2.11 2.90
C PRO A 22 -7.11 2.28 2.37
N HIS A 23 -7.72 1.20 1.89
CA HIS A 23 -9.08 1.23 1.39
C HIS A 23 -10.08 1.23 2.56
N SER A 24 -11.14 2.03 2.50
CA SER A 24 -12.10 2.16 3.61
C SER A 24 -12.79 0.84 3.98
N THR A 25 -13.00 -0.05 3.01
CA THR A 25 -13.66 -1.33 3.22
C THR A 25 -12.76 -2.38 3.87
N THR A 26 -11.50 -2.47 3.47
CA THR A 26 -10.57 -3.51 3.94
C THR A 26 -9.67 -3.01 5.08
N GLY A 27 -9.43 -1.71 5.18
CA GLY A 27 -8.43 -1.12 6.08
C GLY A 27 -6.98 -1.29 5.60
N GLU A 28 -6.76 -2.01 4.49
CA GLU A 28 -5.45 -2.32 3.93
C GLU A 28 -5.26 -1.66 2.55
N THR A 29 -4.00 -1.47 2.15
CA THR A 29 -3.68 -0.98 0.80
C THR A 29 -3.87 -2.10 -0.23
N PRO A 30 -4.45 -1.81 -1.42
CA PRO A 30 -4.50 -2.80 -2.50
C PRO A 30 -3.12 -3.32 -2.93
N PHE A 31 -2.08 -2.48 -2.82
CA PHE A 31 -0.71 -2.87 -3.14
C PHE A 31 -0.23 -4.00 -2.21
N ARG A 32 -0.37 -3.84 -0.88
CA ARG A 32 0.02 -4.87 0.09
C ARG A 32 -0.72 -6.19 -0.14
N LEU A 33 -2.02 -6.16 -0.42
CA LEU A 33 -2.80 -7.37 -0.68
C LEU A 33 -2.36 -8.11 -1.95
N THR A 34 -1.77 -7.41 -2.93
CA THR A 34 -1.34 -7.97 -4.21
C THR A 34 0.13 -8.42 -4.18
N TYR A 35 1.02 -7.54 -3.72
CA TYR A 35 2.47 -7.72 -3.76
C TYR A 35 3.07 -8.14 -2.42
N ARG A 36 2.24 -8.34 -1.40
CA ARG A 36 2.58 -8.92 -0.09
C ARG A 36 3.39 -8.03 0.86
N THR A 37 3.72 -6.81 0.46
CA THR A 37 4.39 -5.79 1.30
C THR A 37 3.91 -4.42 0.85
N GLU A 38 4.06 -3.40 1.71
CA GLU A 38 3.66 -2.03 1.39
C GLU A 38 4.58 -1.38 0.35
N ALA A 39 4.03 -0.55 -0.53
CA ALA A 39 4.82 0.23 -1.48
C ALA A 39 5.66 1.29 -0.75
N VAL A 40 6.87 1.57 -1.22
CA VAL A 40 7.61 2.78 -0.83
C VAL A 40 7.09 3.93 -1.69
N ILE A 41 6.44 4.92 -1.10
CA ILE A 41 5.83 6.04 -1.84
C ILE A 41 6.81 7.21 -1.99
N PRO A 42 6.69 8.05 -3.04
CA PRO A 42 7.62 9.15 -3.28
C PRO A 42 7.81 10.11 -2.09
N VAL A 43 6.75 10.34 -1.30
CA VAL A 43 6.84 11.19 -0.10
C VAL A 43 7.73 10.57 0.98
N GLU A 44 7.77 9.25 1.12
CA GLU A 44 8.66 8.55 2.06
C GLU A 44 10.12 8.72 1.69
N ILE A 45 10.43 8.79 0.40
CA ILE A 45 11.78 9.04 -0.13
C ILE A 45 12.15 10.51 0.10
N GLY A 46 11.27 11.44 -0.29
CA GLY A 46 11.52 12.88 -0.16
C GLY A 46 11.60 13.36 1.29
N ALA A 47 10.88 12.70 2.21
CA ALA A 47 10.91 12.99 3.64
C ALA A 47 12.00 12.21 4.40
N SER A 48 12.81 11.40 3.72
CA SER A 48 13.79 10.50 4.36
C SER A 48 13.17 9.69 5.50
N SER A 49 12.00 9.10 5.25
CA SER A 49 11.29 8.26 6.21
C SER A 49 12.16 7.10 6.72
N PHE A 50 11.78 6.47 7.83
CA PHE A 50 12.50 5.29 8.37
C PHE A 50 12.80 4.25 7.28
N ARG A 51 11.82 3.98 6.40
CA ARG A 51 11.92 2.98 5.33
C ARG A 51 12.92 3.34 4.23
N ALA A 52 13.13 4.63 3.94
CA ALA A 52 13.94 5.09 2.81
C ALA A 52 15.24 5.81 3.22
N GLY A 53 15.30 6.36 4.43
CA GLY A 53 16.37 7.23 4.91
C GLY A 53 17.29 6.61 5.95
N ILE A 54 16.90 5.48 6.57
CA ILE A 54 17.75 4.80 7.54
C ILE A 54 18.44 3.62 6.86
N PRO A 55 19.78 3.56 6.86
CA PRO A 55 20.52 2.41 6.37
C PRO A 55 20.32 1.26 7.35
N VAL A 56 19.37 0.39 7.04
CA VAL A 56 19.15 -0.89 7.71
C VAL A 56 20.03 -1.94 7.03
N GLY A 57 20.77 -2.73 7.80
CA GLY A 57 21.58 -3.81 7.26
C GLY A 57 20.70 -4.90 6.62
N ASP A 58 21.21 -5.56 5.59
CA ASP A 58 20.45 -6.53 4.79
C ASP A 58 19.79 -7.63 5.64
N GLU A 59 20.47 -8.12 6.67
CA GLU A 59 19.93 -9.17 7.54
C GLU A 59 18.70 -8.70 8.32
N MET A 60 18.78 -7.51 8.92
CA MET A 60 17.68 -6.89 9.65
C MET A 60 16.50 -6.56 8.71
N ASN A 61 16.78 -6.05 7.50
CA ASN A 61 15.73 -5.78 6.52
C ASN A 61 15.01 -7.07 6.07
N ASN A 62 15.76 -8.17 5.90
CA ASN A 62 15.18 -9.47 5.57
C ASN A 62 14.35 -10.03 6.74
N GLU A 63 14.79 -9.85 7.98
CA GLU A 63 14.03 -10.26 9.17
C GLU A 63 12.70 -9.49 9.26
N MET A 64 12.73 -8.16 9.15
CA MET A 64 11.52 -7.33 9.14
C MET A 64 10.56 -7.72 8.01
N LEU A 65 11.07 -8.04 6.81
CA LEU A 65 10.24 -8.49 5.71
C LEU A 65 9.59 -9.86 5.99
N ARG A 66 10.30 -10.77 6.65
CA ARG A 66 9.72 -12.08 7.03
C ARG A 66 8.57 -11.90 8.02
N GLU A 67 8.75 -11.05 9.03
CA GLU A 67 7.68 -10.73 9.99
C GLU A 67 6.44 -10.14 9.29
N GLU A 68 6.61 -9.22 8.33
CA GLU A 68 5.48 -8.68 7.56
C GLU A 68 4.78 -9.77 6.73
N LEU A 69 5.56 -10.68 6.13
CA LEU A 69 5.03 -11.78 5.32
C LEU A 69 4.30 -12.83 6.15
N ASP A 70 4.75 -13.11 7.37
CA ASP A 70 4.10 -14.07 8.28
C ASP A 70 2.69 -13.60 8.67
N LEU A 71 2.48 -12.28 8.81
CA LEU A 71 1.17 -11.69 9.13
C LEU A 71 0.22 -11.56 7.93
N LEU A 72 0.71 -11.77 6.72
CA LEU A 72 -0.02 -11.45 5.50
C LEU A 72 -1.34 -12.24 5.34
N GLU A 73 -1.35 -13.50 5.75
CA GLU A 73 -2.54 -14.35 5.64
C GLU A 73 -3.66 -13.80 6.53
N GLU A 74 -3.34 -13.48 7.79
CA GLU A 74 -4.29 -12.88 8.73
C GLU A 74 -4.83 -11.54 8.23
N LEU A 75 -3.97 -10.70 7.64
CA LEU A 75 -4.39 -9.42 7.04
C LEU A 75 -5.36 -9.62 5.88
N ARG A 76 -5.11 -10.60 5.00
CA ARG A 76 -6.00 -10.90 3.87
C ARG A 76 -7.35 -11.43 4.32
N ASP A 77 -7.36 -12.32 5.32
CA ASP A 77 -8.59 -12.86 5.89
C ASP A 77 -9.40 -11.77 6.59
N GLY A 78 -8.73 -10.92 7.39
CA GLY A 78 -9.35 -9.76 8.02
C GLY A 78 -9.94 -8.78 7.00
N ALA A 79 -9.20 -8.47 5.93
CA ALA A 79 -9.68 -7.62 4.83
C ALA A 79 -10.93 -8.21 4.17
N ALA A 80 -10.94 -9.52 3.89
CA ALA A 80 -12.08 -10.21 3.26
C ALA A 80 -13.33 -10.20 4.16
N LEU A 81 -13.16 -10.42 5.46
CA LEU A 81 -14.26 -10.38 6.43
C LEU A 81 -14.88 -8.98 6.53
N ARG A 82 -14.05 -7.93 6.57
CA ARG A 82 -14.52 -6.54 6.62
C ARG A 82 -15.26 -6.14 5.35
N GLU A 83 -14.70 -6.50 4.19
CA GLU A 83 -15.33 -6.23 2.91
C GLU A 83 -16.68 -6.95 2.79
N ALA A 84 -16.75 -8.23 3.19
CA ALA A 84 -18.00 -8.98 3.19
C ALA A 84 -19.05 -8.36 4.11
N SER A 85 -18.66 -7.91 5.30
CA SER A 85 -19.56 -7.28 6.28
C SER A 85 -20.20 -5.98 5.76
N LEU A 86 -19.51 -5.24 4.89
CA LEU A 86 -20.02 -4.01 4.29
C LEU A 86 -20.90 -4.25 3.05
N LYS A 87 -20.86 -5.44 2.47
CA LYS A 87 -21.66 -5.83 1.29
C LYS A 87 -22.95 -6.57 1.65
N GLN A 88 -23.17 -6.87 2.93
CA GLN A 88 -24.43 -7.42 3.46
C GLN A 88 -25.52 -6.33 3.54
#